data_AF-A0A816BG20-F1
#
_entry.id   AF-A0A816BG20-F1
#
_cell.length_a   1.000
_cell.length_b   1.000
_cell.length_c   1.000
_cell.angle_alpha   90.00
_cell.angle_beta   90.00
_cell.angle_gamma   90.00
#
_symmetry.space_group_name_H-M   'P 1'
#
loop_
_entity.id
_entity.type
_entity.pdbx_description
1 polymer ?
#
loop_
_entity_poly.entity_id
_entity_poly.type
_entity_poly.pdbx_seq_one_letter_code
_entity_poly.pdbx_strand_id
1 'polypeptide(L)'
;MIVVGVLAIGSIDNLLRPVFSKLGSLQMSTLLLLLTIFGGLELLGPWGALLGPLIVRLATEGVILVREDEDEQTNTTSTHM
;
A
#
# COMPACT_ATOMS: atom_id res chain seq x y z
N MET A 1 15.73 0.77 25.22
CA MET A 1 15.12 1.77 24.31
C MET A 1 15.63 1.66 22.88
N ILE A 2 16.90 1.31 22.63
CA ILE A 2 17.42 1.11 21.25
C ILE A 2 16.85 -0.16 20.58
N VAL A 3 16.71 -1.26 21.34
CA VAL A 3 16.21 -2.55 20.81
C VAL A 3 14.76 -2.47 20.33
N VAL A 4 13.90 -1.74 21.04
CA VAL A 4 12.50 -1.53 20.65
C VAL A 4 12.40 -0.68 19.39
N GLY A 5 13.23 0.36 19.26
CA GLY A 5 13.31 1.17 18.05
C GLY A 5 13.74 0.34 16.84
N VAL A 6 14.81 -0.45 16.95
CA VAL A 6 15.30 -1.29 15.83
C VAL A 6 14.29 -2.38 15.45
N LEU A 7 13.60 -2.99 16.42
CA LEU A 7 12.56 -3.99 16.13
C LEU A 7 11.30 -3.35 15.54
N ALA A 8 10.84 -2.21 16.04
CA ALA A 8 9.66 -1.54 15.53
C ALA A 8 9.91 -0.96 14.12
N ILE A 9 10.99 -0.21 13.96
CA ILE A 9 11.38 0.43 12.68
C ILE A 9 11.76 -0.65 11.67
N GLY A 10 12.56 -1.65 12.07
CA GLY A 10 12.95 -2.77 11.20
C GLY A 10 11.76 -3.65 10.79
N SER A 11 10.75 -3.83 11.64
CA SER A 11 9.52 -4.56 11.27
C SER A 11 8.66 -3.75 10.32
N ILE A 12 8.58 -2.43 10.50
CA ILE A 12 7.88 -1.50 9.61
C ILE A 12 8.50 -1.59 8.20
N ASP A 13 9.81 -1.43 8.06
CA ASP A 13 10.47 -1.47 6.74
C ASP A 13 10.35 -2.84 6.04
N ASN A 14 10.29 -3.93 6.81
CA ASN A 14 10.26 -5.30 6.29
C ASN A 14 8.82 -5.80 5.99
N LEU A 15 7.80 -5.21 6.63
CA LEU A 15 6.39 -5.49 6.38
C LEU A 15 5.80 -4.57 5.29
N LEU A 16 6.27 -3.33 5.23
CA LEU A 16 5.88 -2.37 4.20
C LEU A 16 6.28 -2.83 2.80
N ARG A 17 7.49 -3.39 2.60
CA ARG A 17 7.95 -3.92 1.30
C ARG A 17 6.98 -4.92 0.66
N PRO A 18 6.61 -6.04 1.31
CA PRO A 18 5.70 -7.02 0.73
C PRO A 18 4.27 -6.47 0.60
N VAL A 19 3.84 -5.58 1.50
CA VAL A 19 2.53 -4.91 1.39
C VAL A 19 2.49 -4.03 0.14
N PHE A 20 3.49 -3.18 -0.09
CA PHE A 20 3.57 -2.34 -1.29
C PHE A 20 3.70 -3.16 -2.58
N SER A 21 4.46 -4.26 -2.58
CA SER A 21 4.53 -5.16 -3.74
C SER A 21 3.22 -5.89 -4.03
N LYS A 22 2.44 -6.27 -3.00
CA LYS A 22 1.12 -6.90 -3.16
C LYS A 22 0.01 -5.91 -3.50
N LEU A 23 0.15 -4.64 -3.07
CA LEU A 23 -0.80 -3.58 -3.34
C LEU A 23 -0.97 -3.33 -4.84
N GLY A 24 0.14 -3.44 -5.59
CA GLY A 24 0.12 -3.34 -7.04
C GLY A 24 -0.33 -4.60 -7.78
N SER A 25 -0.60 -5.72 -7.09
CA SER A 25 -0.82 -7.00 -7.78
C SER A 25 -2.25 -7.51 -7.80
N LEU A 26 -3.10 -7.28 -6.79
CA LEU A 26 -4.50 -7.73 -6.88
C LEU A 26 -5.33 -7.34 -5.66
N GLN A 27 -6.48 -6.70 -5.93
CA GLN A 27 -7.74 -6.85 -5.19
C GLN A 27 -7.59 -6.86 -3.66
N MET A 28 -7.67 -5.67 -3.04
CA MET A 28 -7.76 -5.40 -1.59
C MET A 28 -8.12 -6.64 -0.76
N SER A 29 -7.11 -7.44 -0.40
CA SER A 29 -7.38 -8.69 0.29
C SER A 29 -8.01 -8.36 1.64
N THR A 30 -8.94 -9.20 2.11
CA THR A 30 -9.63 -9.01 3.40
C THR A 30 -8.64 -8.78 4.56
N LEU A 31 -7.45 -9.39 4.49
CA LEU A 31 -6.38 -9.20 5.47
C LEU A 31 -5.82 -7.77 5.48
N LEU A 32 -5.68 -7.15 4.31
CA LEU A 32 -5.20 -5.77 4.18
C LEU A 32 -6.23 -4.78 4.76
N LEU A 33 -7.51 -5.01 4.48
CA LEU A 33 -8.59 -4.23 5.09
C LEU A 33 -8.57 -4.37 6.62
N LEU A 34 -8.45 -5.60 7.13
CA LEU A 34 -8.40 -5.85 8.56
C LEU A 34 -7.18 -5.20 9.23
N LEU A 35 -6.02 -5.32 8.60
CA LEU A 35 -4.77 -4.74 9.07
C LEU A 35 -4.85 -3.20 9.11
N THR A 36 -5.45 -2.58 8.10
CA THR A 36 -5.59 -1.11 8.05
C THR A 36 -6.62 -0.59 9.03
N ILE A 37 -7.69 -1.34 9.29
CA ILE A 37 -8.67 -1.01 10.34
C ILE A 37 -7.99 -1.08 11.72
N PHE A 38 -7.37 -2.21 12.07
CA PHE A 38 -6.76 -2.36 13.41
C PHE A 38 -5.49 -1.54 13.59
N GLY A 39 -4.64 -1.44 12.57
CA GLY A 39 -3.46 -0.58 12.59
C GLY A 39 -3.83 0.90 12.65
N GLY A 40 -4.88 1.31 11.94
CA GLY A 40 -5.45 2.65 12.09
C GLY A 40 -6.00 2.88 13.49
N LEU A 41 -6.71 1.89 14.05
CA LEU A 41 -7.28 1.98 15.39
C LEU A 41 -6.21 2.20 16.48
N GLU A 42 -5.06 1.56 16.33
CA GLU A 42 -3.94 1.71 17.26
C GLU A 42 -3.24 3.07 17.13
N LEU A 43 -3.03 3.56 15.90
CA LEU A 43 -2.33 4.83 15.65
C LEU A 43 -3.19 6.08 15.87
N LEU A 44 -4.47 6.03 15.48
CA LEU A 44 -5.37 7.19 15.37
C LEU A 44 -6.67 7.01 16.18
N GLY A 45 -6.79 5.92 16.94
CA GLY A 45 -8.00 5.61 17.70
C GLY A 45 -9.21 5.29 16.79
N PRO A 46 -10.45 5.53 17.25
CA PRO A 46 -11.66 5.20 16.49
C PRO A 46 -11.68 5.78 15.06
N TRP A 47 -11.06 6.95 14.85
CA TRP A 47 -10.97 7.58 13.53
C TRP A 47 -10.12 6.78 12.54
N GLY A 48 -9.12 6.06 13.05
CA GLY A 48 -8.24 5.24 12.25
C GLY A 48 -8.90 4.02 11.63
N ALA A 49 -10.01 3.51 12.20
CA ALA A 49 -10.79 2.45 11.57
C ALA A 49 -11.38 2.89 10.21
N LEU A 50 -11.70 4.17 10.08
CA LEU A 50 -12.22 4.75 8.84
C LEU A 50 -11.09 5.27 7.95
N LEU A 51 -10.14 6.00 8.53
CA LEU A 51 -9.04 6.62 7.79
C LEU A 51 -8.02 5.61 7.26
N GLY A 52 -7.75 4.52 8.00
CA GLY A 52 -6.76 3.51 7.60
C GLY A 52 -7.04 2.91 6.22
N PRO A 53 -8.21 2.29 6.00
CA PRO A 53 -8.59 1.76 4.69
C PRO A 53 -8.61 2.82 3.59
N LEU A 54 -9.03 4.04 3.92
CA LEU A 54 -9.21 5.13 2.96
C LEU A 54 -7.87 5.62 2.42
N ILE A 55 -6.87 5.83 3.31
CA ILE A 55 -5.51 6.22 2.93
C ILE A 55 -4.86 5.13 2.06
N VAL A 56 -5.00 3.86 2.44
CA VAL A 56 -4.42 2.75 1.67
C VAL A 56 -5.09 2.61 0.30
N ARG A 57 -6.41 2.78 0.20
CA ARG A 57 -7.12 2.83 -1.08
C ARG A 57 -6.58 3.94 -1.98
N LEU A 58 -6.46 5.15 -1.45
CA LEU A 58 -5.97 6.30 -2.22
C LEU A 58 -4.54 6.10 -2.71
N ALA A 59 -3.66 5.58 -1.85
CA ALA A 59 -2.28 5.27 -2.22
C ALA A 59 -2.20 4.19 -3.31
N THR A 60 -3.02 3.14 -3.20
CA THR A 60 -3.11 2.06 -4.21
C THR A 60 -3.54 2.62 -5.56
N GLU A 61 -4.60 3.42 -5.56
CA GLU A 61 -5.15 4.01 -6.79
C GLU A 61 -4.13 4.93 -7.45
N GLY A 62 -3.42 5.76 -6.67
CA GLY A 62 -2.35 6.60 -7.19
C GLY A 62 -1.21 5.80 -7.82
N VAL A 63 -0.84 4.66 -7.24
CA VAL A 63 0.18 3.76 -7.81
C VAL A 63 -0.31 3.10 -9.09
N ILE A 64 -1.59 2.72 -9.16
CA ILE A 64 -2.19 2.14 -10.37
C ILE A 64 -2.20 3.17 -11.50
N LEU A 65 -2.64 4.40 -11.22
CA LEU A 65 -2.66 5.48 -12.21
C LEU A 65 -1.27 5.77 -12.79
N VAL A 66 -0.23 5.84 -11.94
CA VAL A 66 1.15 6.06 -12.39
C VAL A 66 1.65 4.93 -13.29
N ARG A 67 1.18 3.70 -13.09
CA ARG A 67 1.55 2.54 -13.91
C ARG A 67 0.79 2.50 -15.24
N GLU A 68 -0.47 2.92 -15.23
CA GLU A 68 -1.28 3.00 -16.46
C GLU A 68 -0.61 3.90 -17.52
N ASP A 69 0.00 5.01 -17.09
CA ASP A 69 0.79 5.92 -17.94
C ASP A 69 2.03 5.24 -18.59
N GLU A 70 2.62 4.24 -17.94
CA GLU A 70 3.77 3.48 -18.47
C GLU A 70 3.33 2.43 -19.51
N ASP A 71 2.17 1.80 -19.30
CA ASP A 71 1.63 0.76 -20.18
C ASP A 71 1.11 1.35 -21.52
N GLU A 72 0.57 2.58 -21.53
CA GLU A 72 0.13 3.26 -22.77
C GLU A 72 1.28 3.61 -23.73
N GLN A 73 2.49 3.89 -23.21
CA GLN A 73 3.66 4.24 -24.03
C GLN A 73 4.33 3.02 -24.69
N THR A 74 4.25 1.84 -24.07
CA THR A 74 4.80 0.60 -24.66
C THR A 74 3.95 0.09 -25.82
N ASN A 75 2.63 0.27 -25.78
CA ASN A 75 1.69 -0.22 -26.80
C ASN A 75 1.72 0.62 -28.10
N THR A 76 2.00 1.92 -28.00
CA THR A 76 2.11 2.83 -29.17
C THR A 76 3.41 2.65 -29.96
N THR A 77 4.49 2.18 -29.33
CA THR A 77 5.79 1.93 -30.00
C THR A 77 5.77 0.67 -30.86
N SER A 78 5.03 -0.37 -30.48
CA SER A 78 4.91 -1.63 -31.27
C SER A 78 3.97 -1.54 -32.49
N THR A 79 3.12 -0.52 -32.58
CA THR A 79 2.16 -0.38 -33.70
C THR A 79 2.76 0.29 -34.93
N HIS A 80 3.95 0.91 -34.80
CA HIS A 80 4.60 1.67 -35.87
C HIS A 80 5.82 0.97 -36.52
N MET A 81 6.01 -0.34 -36.29
CA MET A 81 7.13 -1.12 -36.83
C MET A 81 6.67 -2.27 -37.72
#